data_AF-A0A3C2BZY9-F1
#
_entry.id   AF-A0A3C2BZY9-F1
#
_cell.length_a   1.000
_cell.length_b   1.000
_cell.length_c   1.000
_cell.angle_alpha   90.00
_cell.angle_beta   90.00
_cell.angle_gamma   90.00
#
_symmetry.space_group_name_H-M   'P 1'
#
loop_
_entity.id
_entity.type
_entity.pdbx_description
1 polymer ?
#
loop_
_entity_poly.entity_id
_entity_poly.type
_entity_poly.pdbx_seq_one_letter_code
_entity_poly.pdbx_strand_id
1 'polypeptide(L)'
;GVSRYPSQLYEAFLEGLVLFIILWVFSAKPRPLMSVSALFLIFYGLFRFIIEFVRVPDVQLGYLAFDWLTMGQLLSLPMIILGIYLLYKANRQQA
;
A
#
# COMPACT_ATOMS: atom_id res chain seq x y z
N GLY A 1 18.93 -14.15 21.08
CA GLY A 1 17.90 -14.32 20.04
C GLY A 1 18.00 -13.14 19.10
N VAL A 2 18.00 -13.37 17.79
CA VAL A 2 18.08 -12.27 16.81
C VAL A 2 16.86 -11.38 16.98
N SER A 3 17.08 -10.11 17.34
CA SER A 3 16.01 -9.11 17.49
C SER A 3 15.48 -8.77 16.11
N ARG A 4 14.41 -9.46 15.70
CA ARG A 4 13.66 -9.11 14.49
C ARG A 4 12.78 -7.91 14.83
N TYR A 5 12.88 -6.82 14.06
CA TYR A 5 11.93 -5.73 14.16
C TYR A 5 10.51 -6.30 13.99
N PRO A 6 9.53 -5.91 14.82
CA PRO A 6 8.18 -6.48 14.76
C PRO A 6 7.41 -5.86 13.58
N SER A 7 7.80 -6.17 12.34
CA SER A 7 7.17 -5.65 11.12
C SER A 7 5.67 -5.89 11.12
N GLN A 8 5.21 -7.00 11.70
CA GLN A 8 3.81 -7.36 11.85
C GLN A 8 2.98 -6.31 12.62
N LEU A 9 3.56 -5.64 13.62
CA LEU A 9 2.85 -4.57 14.34
C LEU A 9 2.73 -3.32 13.47
N TYR A 10 3.76 -3.00 12.68
CA TYR A 10 3.72 -1.91 11.72
C TYR A 10 2.73 -2.20 10.58
N GLU A 11 2.70 -3.44 10.08
CA GLU A 11 1.74 -3.93 9.09
C GLU A 11 0.30 -3.83 9.62
N ALA A 12 0.03 -4.38 10.81
CA ALA A 12 -1.29 -4.31 11.42
C ALA A 12 -1.75 -2.87 11.70
N PHE A 13 -0.82 -1.99 12.10
CA PHE A 13 -1.14 -0.59 12.33
C PHE A 13 -1.39 0.17 11.02
N LEU A 14 -0.50 0.07 10.02
CA LEU A 14 -0.59 0.82 8.78
C LEU A 14 -1.61 0.22 7.81
N GLU A 15 -1.47 -1.05 7.44
CA GLU A 15 -2.36 -1.76 6.51
C GLU A 15 -3.73 -2.07 7.13
N GLY A 16 -3.80 -2.18 8.47
CA GLY A 16 -5.05 -2.39 9.20
C GLY A 16 -5.69 -1.09 9.66
N LEU A 17 -5.25 -0.57 10.81
CA LEU A 17 -5.94 0.51 11.51
C LEU A 17 -5.94 1.83 10.74
N VAL A 18 -4.77 2.27 10.25
CA VAL A 18 -4.63 3.55 9.53
C VAL A 18 -5.36 3.49 8.20
N LEU A 19 -5.16 2.43 7.41
CA LEU A 19 -5.86 2.24 6.13
C LEU A 19 -7.38 2.21 6.31
N PHE A 20 -7.86 1.51 7.34
CA PHE A 20 -9.29 1.47 7.68
C PHE A 20 -9.83 2.87 7.99
N ILE A 21 -9.17 3.66 8.84
CA ILE A 21 -9.60 5.02 9.18
C ILE A 21 -9.63 5.91 7.94
N ILE A 22 -8.60 5.86 7.09
CA ILE A 22 -8.53 6.65 5.85
C ILE A 22 -9.73 6.33 4.96
N LEU A 23 -10.00 5.04 4.72
CA LEU A 23 -11.09 4.63 3.85
C LEU A 23 -12.45 4.94 4.45
N TRP A 24 -12.63 4.71 5.75
CA TRP A 24 -13.86 5.01 6.47
C TRP A 24 -14.23 6.49 6.38
N VAL A 25 -13.27 7.37 6.67
CA VAL A 25 -13.48 8.83 6.60
C VAL A 25 -13.73 9.27 5.15
N PHE A 26 -13.03 8.69 4.18
CA PHE A 26 -13.21 9.04 2.78
C PHE A 26 -14.56 8.56 2.20
N SER A 27 -15.02 7.36 2.60
CA SER A 27 -16.27 6.74 2.16
C SER A 27 -17.50 7.24 2.92
N ALA A 28 -17.32 8.04 3.98
CA ALA A 28 -18.43 8.63 4.74
C ALA A 28 -19.28 9.62 3.93
N LYS A 29 -18.83 10.04 2.74
CA LYS A 29 -19.59 10.87 1.79
C LYS A 29 -19.80 10.11 0.49
N PRO A 30 -20.85 10.40 -0.30
CA PRO A 30 -21.00 9.86 -1.64
C PRO A 30 -19.78 10.20 -2.51
N ARG A 31 -19.14 9.18 -3.08
CA ARG A 31 -17.95 9.33 -3.94
C ARG A 31 -18.22 8.74 -5.32
N PRO A 32 -17.50 9.19 -6.36
CA PRO A 32 -17.59 8.56 -7.66
C PRO A 32 -17.25 7.07 -7.56
N LEU A 33 -17.87 6.28 -8.42
CA LEU A 33 -17.47 4.89 -8.65
C LEU A 33 -15.94 4.83 -8.85
N MET A 34 -15.29 3.80 -8.30
CA MET A 34 -13.84 3.57 -8.31
C MET A 34 -13.00 4.40 -7.32
N SER A 35 -13.52 5.47 -6.72
CA SER A 35 -12.68 6.36 -5.87
C SER A 35 -12.16 5.68 -4.61
N VAL A 36 -12.99 4.90 -3.93
CA VAL A 36 -12.61 4.20 -2.68
C VAL A 36 -11.60 3.09 -2.98
N SER A 37 -11.80 2.33 -4.06
CA SER A 37 -10.86 1.30 -4.51
C SER A 37 -9.53 1.90 -4.97
N ALA A 38 -9.57 3.04 -5.66
CA ALA A 38 -8.37 3.79 -6.03
C ALA A 38 -7.57 4.19 -4.80
N LEU A 39 -8.25 4.73 -3.78
CA LEU A 39 -7.64 5.15 -2.53
C LEU A 39 -7.02 3.97 -1.76
N PHE A 40 -7.73 2.85 -1.70
CA PHE A 40 -7.21 1.60 -1.13
C PHE A 40 -5.90 1.18 -1.81
N LEU A 41 -5.87 1.11 -3.14
CA LEU A 41 -4.69 0.67 -3.90
C LEU A 41 -3.48 1.59 -3.67
N ILE A 42 -3.71 2.92 -3.66
CA ILE A 42 -2.64 3.90 -3.43
C ILE A 42 -2.05 3.74 -2.03
N PHE A 43 -2.89 3.80 -0.99
CA PHE A 43 -2.39 3.75 0.38
C PHE A 43 -1.85 2.38 0.77
N TYR A 44 -2.50 1.30 0.34
CA TYR A 44 -2.00 -0.05 0.58
C TYR A 44 -0.62 -0.24 -0.06
N GLY A 45 -0.48 0.12 -1.35
CA GLY A 45 0.81 0.04 -2.04
C GLY A 45 1.87 0.93 -1.39
N LEU A 46 1.52 2.13 -0.94
CA LEU A 46 2.44 3.03 -0.26
C LEU A 46 2.91 2.46 1.10
N PHE A 47 1.99 1.94 1.92
CA PHE A 47 2.34 1.35 3.21
C PHE A 47 3.19 0.10 3.04
N ARG A 48 2.84 -0.78 2.10
CA ARG A 48 3.67 -1.93 1.71
C ARG A 48 5.08 -1.48 1.34
N PHE A 49 5.21 -0.50 0.45
CA PHE A 49 6.50 -0.01 -0.01
C PHE A 49 7.36 0.52 1.14
N ILE A 50 6.77 1.26 2.09
CA ILE A 50 7.47 1.82 3.26
C ILE A 50 7.89 0.72 4.24
N ILE A 51 6.98 -0.19 4.60
CA ILE A 51 7.24 -1.29 5.55
C ILE A 51 8.37 -2.17 5.05
N GLU A 52 8.41 -2.39 3.75
CA GLU A 52 9.38 -3.26 3.10
C GLU A 52 10.83 -2.75 3.20
N PHE A 53 11.06 -1.44 3.39
CA PHE A 53 12.39 -0.91 3.72
C PHE A 53 12.85 -1.23 5.15
N VAL A 54 11.90 -1.39 6.08
CA VAL A 54 12.17 -1.69 7.49
C VAL A 54 12.19 -3.20 7.72
N ARG A 55 11.51 -3.95 6.85
CA ARG A 55 11.46 -5.40 6.88
C ARG A 55 12.79 -5.98 6.41
N VAL A 56 13.26 -7.00 7.13
CA VAL A 56 14.35 -7.84 6.66
C VAL A 56 13.80 -8.77 5.58
N PRO A 57 14.33 -8.78 4.35
CA PRO A 57 13.83 -9.63 3.28
C PRO A 57 13.94 -11.11 3.68
N ASP A 58 12.96 -11.90 3.26
CA ASP A 58 12.92 -13.32 3.55
C ASP A 58 14.12 -14.05 2.94
N VAL A 59 14.76 -14.90 3.74
CA VAL A 59 16.01 -15.61 3.41
C VAL A 59 15.91 -16.43 2.12
N GLN A 60 14.69 -16.85 1.73
CA GLN A 60 14.44 -17.61 0.50
C GLN A 60 14.33 -16.77 -0.77
N LEU A 61 13.89 -15.51 -0.68
CA LEU A 61 13.71 -14.63 -1.84
C LEU A 61 14.84 -13.61 -1.96
N GLY A 62 15.45 -13.20 -0.83
CA GLY A 62 16.48 -12.18 -0.80
C GLY A 62 16.05 -10.85 -1.45
N TYR A 63 17.03 -10.06 -1.86
CA TYR A 63 16.80 -8.93 -2.73
C TYR A 63 16.80 -9.39 -4.20
N LEU A 64 15.82 -8.93 -4.98
CA LEU A 64 15.69 -9.29 -6.39
C LEU A 64 16.67 -8.55 -7.28
N ALA A 65 16.94 -7.28 -6.96
CA ALA A 65 17.79 -6.42 -7.75
C ALA A 65 18.50 -5.40 -6.85
N PHE A 66 19.78 -5.16 -7.16
CA PHE A 66 20.60 -4.09 -6.59
C PHE A 66 20.73 -4.09 -5.05
N ASP A 67 20.44 -5.21 -4.37
CA ASP A 67 20.54 -5.35 -2.92
C ASP A 67 19.63 -4.40 -2.09
N TRP A 68 18.60 -3.82 -2.75
CA TRP A 68 17.59 -2.98 -2.10
C TRP A 68 16.17 -3.26 -2.56
N LEU A 69 15.98 -3.86 -3.76
CA LEU A 69 14.66 -4.13 -4.32
C LEU A 69 14.11 -5.46 -3.82
N THR A 70 12.92 -5.46 -3.23
CA THR A 70 12.23 -6.68 -2.79
C THR A 70 10.94 -6.96 -3.60
N MET A 71 10.37 -8.16 -3.44
CA MET A 71 9.10 -8.53 -4.08
C MET A 71 7.96 -7.61 -3.63
N GLY A 72 7.96 -7.22 -2.34
CA GLY A 72 6.96 -6.31 -1.79
C GLY A 72 6.96 -4.96 -2.49
N GLN A 73 8.14 -4.37 -2.72
CA GLN A 73 8.28 -3.11 -3.44
C GLN A 73 7.86 -3.22 -4.91
N LEU A 74 8.27 -4.29 -5.58
CA LEU A 74 7.93 -4.54 -6.98
C LEU A 74 6.41 -4.64 -7.18
N LEU A 75 5.69 -5.31 -6.28
CA LEU A 75 4.23 -5.43 -6.35
C LEU A 75 3.50 -4.16 -5.93
N SER A 76 4.11 -3.35 -5.05
CA SER A 76 3.54 -2.09 -4.58
C SER A 76 3.44 -1.03 -5.67
N LEU A 77 4.45 -0.94 -6.55
CA LEU A 77 4.49 0.07 -7.60
C LEU A 77 3.31 -0.04 -8.60
N PRO A 78 3.00 -1.21 -9.19
CA PRO A 78 1.81 -1.39 -10.02
C PRO A 78 0.50 -1.05 -9.30
N MET A 79 0.38 -1.37 -8.01
CA MET A 79 -0.81 -1.04 -7.23
C MET A 79 -1.00 0.47 -7.11
N ILE A 80 0.07 1.21 -6.78
CA ILE A 80 0.02 2.68 -6.69
C ILE A 80 -0.34 3.29 -8.05
N ILE A 81 0.30 2.83 -9.13
CA ILE A 81 0.04 3.33 -10.50
C ILE A 81 -1.42 3.09 -10.89
N LEU A 82 -1.93 1.87 -10.67
CA LEU A 82 -3.33 1.52 -10.97
C LEU A 82 -4.31 2.34 -10.12
N GLY A 83 -3.99 2.56 -8.86
CA GLY A 83 -4.80 3.39 -7.97
C GLY A 83 -4.87 4.84 -8.46
N ILE A 84 -3.75 5.45 -8.85
CA ILE A 84 -3.72 6.81 -9.42
C ILE A 84 -4.56 6.88 -10.71
N TYR A 85 -4.42 5.88 -11.59
CA TYR A 85 -5.20 5.80 -12.82
C TYR A 85 -6.71 5.72 -12.55
N LEU A 86 -7.13 4.90 -11.60
CA LEU A 86 -8.54 4.78 -11.21
C LEU A 86 -9.07 6.07 -10.58
N LEU A 87 -8.28 6.77 -9.76
CA LEU A 87 -8.67 8.04 -9.16
C LEU A 87 -8.87 9.12 -10.23
N TYR A 88 -7.96 9.20 -11.21
CA TYR A 88 -8.09 10.10 -12.34
C TYR A 88 -9.37 9.83 -13.16
N LYS A 89 -9.65 8.54 -13.44
CA LYS A 89 -10.87 8.14 -14.15
C LYS A 89 -12.14 8.45 -13.35
N ALA A 90 -12.12 8.22 -12.04
CA ALA A 90 -13.25 8.48 -11.15
C ALA A 90 -13.63 9.96 -11.12
N ASN A 91 -12.64 10.86 -11.01
CA ASN A 91 -12.87 12.30 -11.05
C ASN A 91 -13.44 12.77 -12.40
N ARG A 92 -12.99 12.16 -13.50
CA ARG A 92 -13.49 12.49 -14.85
C ARG A 92 -14.93 12.03 -15.10
N GLN A 93 -15.43 11.05 -14.36
CA GLN A 93 -16.82 10.60 -14.46
C GLN A 93 -17.79 11.46 -13.63
N GLN A 94 -17.27 12.28 -12.71
CA GLN A 94 -18.06 13.20 -11.90
C GLN A 94 -18.16 14.62 -12.47
N ALA A 95 -17.26 14.99 -13.39
CA ALA A 95 -17.32 16.24 -14.15
C ALA A 95 -18.17 16.08 -15.40
#